data_AF-A0A9D4FMK4-F1
#
_entry.id   AF-A0A9D4FMK4-F1
#
_cell.length_a   1.000
_cell.length_b   1.000
_cell.length_c   1.000
_cell.angle_alpha   90.00
_cell.angle_beta   90.00
_cell.angle_gamma   90.00
#
_symmetry.space_group_name_H-M   'P 1'
#
loop_
_entity.id
_entity.type
_entity.pdbx_description
1 polymer ?
#
loop_
_entity_poly.entity_id
_entity_poly.type
_entity_poly.pdbx_seq_one_letter_code
_entity_poly.pdbx_strand_id
1 'polypeptide(L)' 'MNVPFYRFSPLLSENVPLECVDEQRIETMLLDTHTYIEDPKNQQWINNSQPA' A
#
# COMPACT_ATOMS: atom_id res chain seq x y z
N MET A 1 -16.48 20.72 -10.19
CA MET A 1 -15.06 20.44 -9.86
C MET A 1 -14.80 18.99 -10.21
N ASN A 2 -13.70 18.67 -10.88
CA ASN A 2 -13.30 17.30 -11.18
C ASN A 2 -12.40 16.82 -10.03
N VAL A 3 -12.82 15.81 -9.27
CA VAL A 3 -12.00 15.25 -8.18
C VAL A 3 -11.15 14.12 -8.76
N PRO A 4 -9.82 14.19 -8.69
CA PRO A 4 -8.96 13.12 -9.17
C PRO A 4 -9.18 11.83 -8.36
N PHE A 5 -9.25 10.69 -9.04
CA PHE A 5 -9.35 9.37 -8.43
C PHE A 5 -7.97 8.73 -8.33
N TYR A 6 -7.59 8.31 -7.13
CA TYR A 6 -6.34 7.58 -6.85
C TYR A 6 -6.67 6.22 -6.25
N ARG A 7 -5.98 5.18 -6.70
CA ARG A 7 -6.08 3.82 -6.14
C ARG A 7 -4.71 3.39 -5.61
N PHE A 8 -4.65 3.13 -4.32
CA PHE A 8 -3.47 2.60 -3.65
C PHE A 8 -3.70 1.12 -3.34
N SER A 9 -2.83 0.25 -3.86
CA SER A 9 -2.96 -1.20 -3.69
C SER A 9 -1.57 -1.83 -3.83
N PRO A 10 -0.90 -2.19 -2.72
CA PRO A 10 0.35 -2.92 -2.80
C PRO A 10 0.11 -4.30 -3.43
N LEU A 11 1.12 -4.79 -4.15
CA LEU A 11 1.15 -6.19 -4.57
C LEU A 11 1.76 -6.99 -3.43
N LEU A 12 0.99 -7.92 -2.88
CA LEU A 12 1.49 -8.81 -1.83
C LEU A 12 2.30 -9.95 -2.45
N SER A 13 3.39 -10.33 -1.78
CA SER A 13 4.26 -11.44 -2.16
C SER A 13 3.57 -12.80 -2.01
N GLU A 14 2.55 -12.88 -1.16
CA GLU A 14 1.76 -14.08 -0.92
C GLU A 14 0.26 -13.79 -0.80
N ASN A 15 -0.55 -14.84 -0.92
CA ASN A 15 -1.99 -14.74 -0.69
C ASN A 15 -2.27 -14.79 0.81
N VAL A 16 -2.80 -13.68 1.34
CA VAL A 16 -3.18 -13.54 2.75
C VAL A 16 -4.72 -13.64 2.86
N PRO A 17 -5.26 -14.71 3.49
CA PRO A 17 -6.67 -14.88 3.73
C PRO A 17 -7.15 -13.89 4.79
N LEU A 18 -8.44 -13.60 4.75
CA LEU A 18 -9.07 -12.62 5.65
C LEU A 18 -8.92 -12.97 7.14
N GLU A 19 -8.95 -14.26 7.47
CA GLU A 19 -8.84 -14.78 8.85
C GLU A 19 -7.40 -15.14 9.24
N CYS A 20 -6.40 -14.51 8.62
CA CYS A 20 -5.00 -14.78 8.95
C CYS A 20 -4.67 -14.32 10.38
N VAL A 21 -4.17 -15.26 11.20
CA VAL A 21 -3.66 -14.99 12.57
C VAL A 21 -2.17 -15.32 12.72
N ASP A 22 -1.52 -15.67 11.61
CA ASP A 22 -0.08 -15.94 11.57
C ASP A 22 0.67 -14.61 11.57
N GLU A 23 1.38 -14.34 12.66
CA GLU A 23 2.09 -13.07 12.87
C GLU A 23 3.14 -12.83 11.79
N GLN A 24 3.90 -13.85 11.40
CA GLN A 24 4.98 -13.71 10.41
C GLN A 24 4.42 -13.32 9.03
N ARG A 25 3.27 -13.87 8.67
CA ARG A 25 2.57 -13.56 7.43
C ARG A 25 1.97 -12.15 7.44
N ILE A 26 1.43 -11.73 8.57
CA ILE A 26 0.98 -10.35 8.77
C ILE A 26 2.16 -9.37 8.66
N GLU A 27 3.29 -9.68 9.28
CA GLU A 27 4.51 -8.86 9.18
C GLU A 27 5.02 -8.74 7.74
N THR A 28 4.99 -9.84 6.98
CA THR A 28 5.39 -9.86 5.56
C THR A 28 4.47 -8.97 4.72
N MET A 29 3.15 -9.06 4.92
CA MET A 29 2.16 -8.18 4.27
C MET A 29 2.39 -6.70 4.60
N LEU A 30 2.74 -6.39 5.86
CA LEU A 30 3.07 -5.03 6.28
C LEU A 30 4.35 -4.53 5.62
N LEU A 31 5.38 -5.38 5.50
CA LEU A 31 6.63 -5.05 4.83
C LEU A 31 6.42 -4.78 3.32
N ASP A 32 5.63 -5.60 2.64
CA ASP A 32 5.26 -5.39 1.23
C ASP A 32 4.54 -4.05 1.05
N THR A 33 3.64 -3.72 1.98
CA THR A 33 2.92 -2.45 1.98
C THR A 33 3.85 -1.27 2.23
N HIS A 34 4.80 -1.39 3.16
CA HIS A 34 5.79 -0.37 3.45
C HIS A 34 6.68 -0.10 2.23
N THR A 35 7.17 -1.17 1.61
CA THR A 35 7.97 -1.10 0.37
C THR A 35 7.21 -0.40 -0.75
N TYR A 36 5.92 -0.70 -0.91
CA TYR A 36 5.07 -0.02 -1.88
C TYR A 36 4.96 1.49 -1.61
N ILE A 37 4.80 1.90 -0.35
CA ILE A 37 4.71 3.31 0.04
C ILE A 37 6.05 4.03 -0.17
N GLU A 38 7.17 3.36 0.11
CA GLU A 38 8.51 3.94 -0.02
C GLU A 38 9.04 4.00 -1.45
N ASP A 39 8.43 3.30 -2.40
CA ASP A 39 8.79 3.42 -3.82
C ASP A 39 8.67 4.90 -4.25
N PRO A 40 9.76 5.53 -4.74
CA PRO A 40 9.76 6.93 -5.13
C PRO A 40 8.65 7.32 -6.12
N LYS A 41 8.21 6.39 -6.98
CA LYS A 41 7.09 6.63 -7.91
C LYS A 41 5.76 6.76 -7.19
N ASN A 42 5.54 5.92 -6.18
CA ASN A 42 4.30 5.94 -5.39
C ASN A 42 4.29 7.12 -4.41
N GLN A 43 5.46 7.47 -3.83
CA GLN A 43 5.59 8.67 -3.01
C GLN A 43 5.21 9.95 -3.76
N GLN A 44 5.57 10.08 -5.05
CA GLN A 44 5.14 11.21 -5.86
C GLN A 44 3.62 11.32 -5.97
N TRP A 45 2.91 10.19 -6.09
CA TRP A 45 1.44 10.19 -6.16
C TRP A 45 0.80 10.47 -4.80
N ILE A 46 1.34 9.90 -3.71
CA ILE A 46 0.88 10.13 -2.35
C ILE A 46 1.03 11.62 -1.99
N ASN A 47 2.20 12.21 -2.25
CA ASN A 47 2.45 13.62 -1.94
C ASN A 47 1.60 14.57 -2.78
N ASN A 48 1.28 14.21 -4.03
CA ASN A 48 0.41 15.00 -4.91
C ASN A 48 -1.10 14.83 -4.61
N SER A 49 -1.48 13.86 -3.78
CA SER A 49 -2.88 13.61 -3.39
C SER A 49 -3.23 14.16 -2.01
N GLN A 50 -2.25 14.65 -1.25
CA GLN A 50 -2.49 15.38 0.00
C GLN A 50 -2.91 16.82 -0.28
N PRO A 51 -3.97 17.33 0.38
CA PRO A 51 -4.29 18.76 0.32
C PRO A 51 -3.14 19.58 0.95
N ALA A 52 -2.83 20.72 0.35
CA ALA A 52 -1.80 21.66 0.81
C ALA A 52 -2.08 22.25 2.20
#